data_AF-A0A914TDG7-F1
#
_entry.id   AF-A0A914TDG7-F1
#
_cell.length_a   1.000
_cell.length_b   1.000
_cell.length_c   1.000
_cell.angle_alpha   90.00
_cell.angle_beta   90.00
_cell.angle_gamma   90.00
#
_symmetry.space_group_name_H-M   'P 1'
#
loop_
_entity.id
_entity.type
_entity.pdbx_description
1 polymer ?
#
loop_
_entity_poly.entity_id
_entity_poly.type
_entity_poly.pdbx_seq_one_letter_code
_entity_poly.pdbx_strand_id
1 'polypeptide(L)'
;MDLYDALTNYLESEIASAEASQALNQSTPVSRPYKNRDQEIMRWQFQSIKYDIDDKKKKEQNMLSTNTTILSGDCHSCKTALEDLKPIKLCDMKVPKVHEGRYLMGQVVGMPFAIVGVNVLIQDLNGDVEELAIYNFRYKLDKLDWINPGTILLIKEPWLRYGSQSKTPSLRIDSPSDVIFVDSTDLEFLEKIGDVEELAIYNFRYKIDKLDWINPGTFLLIKEPWLRYGSQRKTPSLRIDSPSDVIFVD
;
A
#
# COMPACT_ATOMS: atom_id res chain seq x y z
N MET A 1 37.40 -19.07 -2.63
CA MET A 1 35.99 -19.51 -2.69
C MET A 1 35.66 -19.56 -4.16
N ASP A 2 35.38 -20.75 -4.68
CA ASP A 2 35.18 -20.93 -6.11
C ASP A 2 33.82 -20.33 -6.51
N LEU A 3 33.68 -19.85 -7.76
CA LEU A 3 32.45 -19.21 -8.22
C LEU A 3 31.24 -20.15 -8.07
N TYR A 4 31.48 -21.45 -8.23
CA TYR A 4 30.51 -22.52 -8.05
C TYR A 4 30.02 -22.64 -6.60
N ASP A 5 30.92 -22.56 -5.62
CA ASP A 5 30.56 -22.59 -4.19
C ASP A 5 29.73 -21.35 -3.82
N ALA A 6 30.10 -20.17 -4.35
CA ALA A 6 29.35 -18.94 -4.10
C ALA A 6 27.93 -19.00 -4.68
N LEU A 7 27.77 -19.53 -5.90
CA LEU A 7 26.47 -19.73 -6.55
C LEU A 7 25.61 -20.77 -5.82
N THR A 8 26.22 -21.88 -5.39
CA THR A 8 25.51 -22.95 -4.66
C THR A 8 25.01 -22.43 -3.32
N ASN A 9 25.86 -21.76 -2.54
CA ASN A 9 25.46 -21.17 -1.26
C ASN A 9 24.36 -20.11 -1.42
N TYR A 10 24.44 -19.29 -2.48
CA TYR A 10 23.41 -18.31 -2.79
C TYR A 10 22.06 -18.99 -3.10
N LEU A 11 22.04 -19.98 -4.00
CA LEU A 11 20.83 -20.71 -4.36
C LEU A 11 20.23 -21.45 -3.16
N GLU A 12 21.06 -22.11 -2.35
CA GLU A 12 20.61 -22.78 -1.12
C GLU A 12 19.98 -21.78 -0.14
N SER A 13 20.56 -20.59 0.01
CA SER A 13 19.98 -19.55 0.87
C SER A 13 18.62 -19.03 0.37
N GLU A 14 18.45 -18.88 -0.94
CA GLU A 14 17.21 -18.44 -1.58
C GLU A 14 16.11 -19.51 -1.45
N ILE A 15 16.46 -20.78 -1.66
CA ILE A 15 15.56 -21.92 -1.45
C ILE A 15 15.12 -21.98 0.01
N ALA A 16 16.05 -21.89 0.96
CA ALA A 16 15.73 -21.92 2.39
C ALA A 16 14.81 -20.75 2.81
N SER A 17 15.01 -19.54 2.26
CA SER A 17 14.11 -18.40 2.50
C SER A 17 12.71 -18.66 1.92
N ALA A 18 12.64 -19.17 0.69
CA ALA A 18 11.38 -19.47 0.03
C ALA A 18 10.59 -20.57 0.78
N GLU A 19 11.26 -21.62 1.24
CA GLU A 19 10.68 -22.69 2.05
C GLU A 19 10.18 -22.16 3.41
N ALA A 20 10.94 -21.30 4.08
CA ALA A 20 10.52 -20.68 5.35
C ALA A 20 9.26 -19.83 5.17
N SER A 21 9.20 -19.00 4.12
CA SER A 21 8.01 -18.22 3.80
C SER A 21 6.84 -19.09 3.36
N GLN A 22 7.08 -20.22 2.70
CA GLN A 22 6.03 -21.18 2.37
C GLN A 22 5.46 -21.85 3.61
N ALA A 23 6.32 -22.27 4.55
CA ALA A 23 5.90 -22.83 5.83
C ALA A 23 5.07 -21.81 6.65
N LEU A 24 5.48 -20.54 6.67
CA LEU A 24 4.69 -19.47 7.27
C LEU A 24 3.34 -19.29 6.57
N ASN A 25 3.30 -19.38 5.24
CA ASN A 25 2.06 -19.27 4.46
C ASN A 25 1.12 -20.49 4.58
N GLN A 26 1.59 -21.60 5.16
CA GLN A 26 0.78 -22.78 5.50
C GLN A 26 0.37 -22.82 6.98
N SER A 27 0.82 -21.84 7.77
CA SER A 27 0.50 -21.75 9.19
C SER A 27 -0.92 -21.21 9.43
N THR A 28 -1.42 -21.41 10.65
CA THR A 28 -2.73 -20.87 11.06
C THR A 28 -2.75 -19.35 10.94
N PRO A 29 -3.79 -18.74 10.33
CA PRO A 29 -3.86 -17.30 10.18
C PRO A 29 -3.86 -16.56 11.53
N VAL A 30 -2.86 -15.70 11.74
CA VAL A 30 -2.71 -14.81 12.89
C VAL A 30 -3.07 -13.38 12.52
N SER A 31 -3.37 -12.52 13.50
CA SER A 31 -3.60 -11.09 13.22
C SER A 31 -2.39 -10.45 12.54
N ARG A 32 -2.66 -9.53 11.61
CA ARG A 32 -1.63 -8.73 10.97
C ARG A 32 -0.71 -8.09 12.04
N PRO A 33 0.62 -8.23 11.94
CA PRO A 33 1.54 -7.53 12.82
C PRO A 33 1.38 -6.01 12.71
N TYR A 34 1.40 -5.32 13.84
CA TYR A 34 1.39 -3.85 13.85
C TYR A 34 2.65 -3.31 13.14
N LYS A 35 2.45 -2.29 12.29
CA LYS A 35 3.52 -1.57 11.62
C LYS A 35 3.44 -0.10 11.99
N ASN A 36 4.57 0.53 12.31
CA ASN A 36 4.62 1.96 12.49
C ASN A 36 4.55 2.65 11.13
N ARG A 37 3.50 3.46 10.93
CA ARG A 37 3.23 4.16 9.66
C ARG A 37 4.45 4.92 9.13
N ASP A 38 5.02 5.79 9.94
CA ASP A 38 6.05 6.72 9.48
C ASP A 38 7.36 5.95 9.15
N GLN A 39 7.65 4.89 9.91
CA GLN A 39 8.78 4.00 9.62
C GLN A 39 8.59 3.26 8.29
N GLU A 40 7.38 2.77 8.00
CA GLU A 40 7.09 2.09 6.73
C GLU A 40 7.13 3.06 5.54
N ILE A 41 6.62 4.28 5.69
CA ILE A 41 6.72 5.32 4.65
C ILE A 41 8.20 5.64 4.36
N MET A 42 9.02 5.84 5.41
CA MET A 42 10.45 6.06 5.25
C MET A 42 11.14 4.87 4.58
N ARG A 43 10.87 3.64 5.05
CA ARG A 43 11.39 2.40 4.46
C ARG A 43 11.06 2.32 2.97
N TRP A 44 9.82 2.63 2.62
CA TRP A 44 9.33 2.62 1.24
C TRP A 44 10.04 3.65 0.36
N GLN A 45 10.21 4.88 0.84
CA GLN A 45 10.92 5.92 0.10
C GLN A 45 12.35 5.48 -0.22
N PHE A 46 13.10 4.99 0.77
CA PHE A 46 14.44 4.45 0.53
C PHE A 46 14.44 3.28 -0.47
N GLN A 47 13.47 2.38 -0.36
CA GLN A 47 13.35 1.23 -1.26
C GLN A 47 13.06 1.68 -2.70
N SER A 48 12.11 2.58 -2.91
CA SER A 48 11.75 3.11 -4.23
C SER A 48 12.92 3.81 -4.93
N ILE A 49 13.67 4.66 -4.19
CA ILE A 49 14.86 5.35 -4.69
C ILE A 49 15.95 4.34 -5.05
N LYS A 50 16.19 3.35 -4.18
CA LYS A 50 17.19 2.31 -4.44
C LYS A 50 16.88 1.55 -5.73
N TYR A 51 15.61 1.15 -5.93
CA TYR A 51 15.21 0.45 -7.15
C TYR A 51 15.36 1.31 -8.41
N ASP A 52 15.01 2.59 -8.36
CA ASP A 52 15.20 3.51 -9.50
C ASP A 52 16.69 3.66 -9.85
N ILE A 53 17.57 3.82 -8.85
CA ILE A 53 19.02 3.89 -9.05
C ILE A 53 19.55 2.58 -9.66
N ASP A 54 19.14 1.43 -9.13
CA ASP A 54 19.61 0.12 -9.60
C ASP A 54 19.12 -0.19 -11.03
N ASP A 55 17.88 0.20 -11.37
CA ASP A 55 17.33 0.07 -12.72
C ASP A 55 18.08 0.95 -13.74
N LYS A 56 18.35 2.22 -13.37
CA LYS A 56 19.15 3.14 -14.20
C LYS A 56 20.55 2.60 -14.47
N LYS A 57 21.24 2.12 -13.42
CA LYS A 57 22.57 1.50 -13.57
C LYS A 57 22.56 0.27 -14.48
N LYS A 58 21.55 -0.60 -14.35
CA LYS A 58 21.41 -1.79 -15.21
C LYS A 58 21.24 -1.41 -16.68
N LYS A 59 20.43 -0.38 -16.96
CA LYS A 59 20.24 0.16 -18.32
C LYS A 59 21.53 0.76 -18.88
N GLU A 60 22.26 1.55 -18.09
CA GLU A 60 23.56 2.12 -18.50
C GLU A 60 24.59 1.04 -18.84
N GLN A 61 24.54 -0.09 -18.13
CA GLN A 61 25.45 -1.22 -18.33
C GLN A 61 24.95 -2.24 -19.37
N ASN A 62 23.85 -1.97 -20.07
CA ASN A 62 23.17 -2.93 -20.98
C ASN A 62 22.94 -4.31 -20.34
N MET A 63 22.73 -4.36 -19.02
CA MET A 63 22.58 -5.59 -18.27
C MET A 63 21.12 -6.03 -18.24
N LEU A 64 20.82 -7.15 -18.88
CA LEU A 64 19.51 -7.80 -18.81
C LEU A 64 19.33 -8.44 -17.42
N SER A 65 18.31 -8.00 -16.70
CA SER A 65 17.91 -8.57 -15.40
C SER A 65 16.58 -9.28 -15.58
N THR A 66 16.54 -10.58 -15.26
CA THR A 66 15.30 -11.36 -15.24
C THR A 66 14.89 -11.56 -13.79
N ASN A 67 13.72 -11.03 -13.41
CA ASN A 67 13.11 -11.32 -12.12
C ASN A 67 12.05 -12.41 -12.33
N THR A 68 12.16 -13.51 -11.61
CA THR A 68 11.19 -14.62 -11.70
C THR A 68 10.51 -14.79 -10.35
N THR A 69 9.18 -14.86 -10.34
CA THR A 69 8.43 -15.31 -9.17
C THR A 69 7.95 -16.73 -9.41
N ILE A 70 8.35 -17.64 -8.53
CA ILE A 70 7.86 -19.02 -8.54
C ILE A 70 6.55 -19.03 -7.76
N LEU A 71 5.46 -19.40 -8.44
CA LEU A 71 4.14 -19.52 -7.84
C LEU A 71 4.02 -20.90 -7.19
N SER A 72 4.16 -20.95 -5.86
CA SER A 72 3.81 -22.12 -5.05
C SER A 72 2.40 -21.94 -4.50
N GLY A 73 1.38 -22.25 -5.32
CA GLY A 73 -0.04 -22.19 -4.94
C GLY A 73 -0.96 -21.74 -6.06
N ASP A 74 -2.27 -21.86 -5.82
CA ASP A 74 -3.30 -21.41 -6.76
C ASP A 74 -3.28 -19.88 -6.88
N CYS A 75 -3.29 -19.37 -8.12
CA CYS A 75 -3.51 -17.95 -8.39
C CYS A 75 -4.91 -17.55 -7.90
N HIS A 76 -5.00 -16.45 -7.15
CA HIS A 76 -6.29 -15.96 -6.69
C HIS A 76 -6.86 -14.90 -7.65
N SER A 77 -8.15 -15.02 -7.99
CA SER A 77 -8.87 -13.97 -8.70
C SER A 77 -10.31 -13.87 -8.22
N CYS A 78 -10.75 -12.64 -7.96
CA CYS A 78 -12.08 -12.37 -7.43
C CYS A 78 -13.14 -12.34 -8.54
N LYS A 79 -14.13 -13.24 -8.44
CA LYS A 79 -15.27 -13.32 -9.37
C LYS A 79 -16.51 -12.55 -8.89
N THR A 80 -16.55 -12.19 -7.62
CA THR A 80 -17.67 -11.50 -6.97
C THR A 80 -17.71 -10.03 -7.40
N ALA A 81 -18.89 -9.45 -7.62
CA ALA A 81 -19.03 -8.03 -7.93
C ALA A 81 -18.67 -7.17 -6.70
N LEU A 82 -18.24 -5.92 -6.89
CA LEU A 82 -17.78 -5.08 -5.77
C LEU A 82 -18.91 -4.83 -4.76
N GLU A 83 -20.14 -4.68 -5.26
CA GLU A 83 -21.36 -4.38 -4.51
C GLU A 83 -21.75 -5.51 -3.55
N ASP A 84 -21.30 -6.74 -3.83
CA ASP A 84 -21.55 -7.93 -3.01
C ASP A 84 -20.42 -8.17 -1.98
N LEU A 85 -19.33 -7.41 -2.04
CA LEU A 85 -18.20 -7.51 -1.13
C LEU A 85 -18.40 -6.61 0.10
N LYS A 86 -17.90 -7.05 1.25
CA LYS A 86 -17.94 -6.25 2.49
C LYS A 86 -16.59 -5.57 2.74
N PRO A 87 -16.55 -4.34 3.27
CA PRO A 87 -15.29 -3.70 3.61
C PRO A 87 -14.50 -4.51 4.64
N ILE A 88 -13.17 -4.41 4.59
CA ILE A 88 -12.23 -4.83 5.63
C ILE A 88 -11.15 -3.77 5.82
N LYS A 89 -10.72 -3.57 7.07
CA LYS A 89 -9.61 -2.68 7.44
C LYS A 89 -8.33 -3.47 7.62
N LEU A 90 -7.16 -2.85 7.44
CA LEU A 90 -5.87 -3.54 7.58
C LEU A 90 -5.68 -4.14 8.97
N CYS A 91 -6.12 -3.44 10.02
CA CYS A 91 -6.03 -3.90 11.40
C CYS A 91 -6.83 -5.20 11.68
N ASP A 92 -7.87 -5.49 10.88
CA ASP A 92 -8.74 -6.64 11.04
C ASP A 92 -8.28 -7.86 10.21
N MET A 93 -7.27 -7.67 9.36
CA MET A 93 -6.76 -8.72 8.49
C MET A 93 -5.92 -9.74 9.23
N LYS A 94 -5.89 -10.97 8.71
CA LYS A 94 -5.04 -12.06 9.19
C LYS A 94 -4.01 -12.47 8.14
N VAL A 95 -2.90 -13.03 8.58
CA VAL A 95 -1.82 -13.55 7.73
C VAL A 95 -1.46 -14.97 8.18
N PRO A 96 -1.25 -15.92 7.26
CA PRO A 96 -1.52 -15.83 5.82
C PRO A 96 -3.03 -16.01 5.54
N LYS A 97 -3.67 -15.11 4.78
CA LYS A 97 -5.09 -15.27 4.45
C LYS A 97 -5.54 -14.49 3.21
N VAL A 98 -6.30 -15.17 2.35
CA VAL A 98 -7.17 -14.52 1.35
C VAL A 98 -8.47 -14.13 2.03
N HIS A 99 -8.85 -12.86 1.94
CA HIS A 99 -10.06 -12.34 2.58
C HIS A 99 -11.23 -12.38 1.61
N GLU A 100 -11.67 -13.58 1.26
CA GLU A 100 -12.81 -13.81 0.36
C GLU A 100 -14.09 -13.12 0.85
N GLY A 101 -14.90 -12.62 -0.09
CA GLY A 101 -16.10 -11.83 0.20
C GLY A 101 -15.81 -10.46 0.82
N ARG A 102 -14.54 -10.01 0.84
CA ARG A 102 -14.15 -8.68 1.33
C ARG A 102 -13.51 -7.80 0.26
N TYR A 103 -13.56 -6.50 0.46
CA TYR A 103 -12.73 -5.54 -0.26
C TYR A 103 -12.01 -4.62 0.72
N LEU A 104 -10.79 -4.19 0.37
CA LEU A 104 -10.00 -3.21 1.11
C LEU A 104 -9.92 -1.92 0.31
N MET A 105 -10.23 -0.79 0.95
CA MET A 105 -9.99 0.54 0.39
C MET A 105 -8.66 1.10 0.90
N GLY A 106 -7.87 1.71 0.02
CA GLY A 106 -6.64 2.37 0.41
C GLY A 106 -6.17 3.46 -0.54
N GLN A 107 -5.30 4.34 -0.04
CA GLN A 107 -4.62 5.38 -0.83
C GLN A 107 -3.21 4.95 -1.10
N VAL A 108 -2.71 5.17 -2.31
CA VAL A 108 -1.27 5.16 -2.53
C VAL A 108 -0.64 6.33 -1.75
N VAL A 109 0.35 6.05 -0.91
CA VAL A 109 1.06 7.07 -0.11
C VAL A 109 2.56 7.13 -0.41
N GLY A 110 3.08 6.19 -1.20
CA GLY A 110 4.48 6.13 -1.62
C GLY A 110 4.62 6.01 -3.13
N MET A 111 5.78 6.40 -3.66
CA MET A 111 6.07 6.27 -5.09
C MET A 111 6.03 4.79 -5.51
N PRO A 112 5.31 4.44 -6.59
CA PRO A 112 5.31 3.07 -7.10
C PRO A 112 6.68 2.69 -7.66
N PHE A 113 6.99 1.40 -7.65
CA PHE A 113 8.11 0.83 -8.42
C PHE A 113 7.74 -0.58 -8.87
N ALA A 114 8.39 -1.12 -9.90
CA ALA A 114 8.15 -2.50 -10.33
C ALA A 114 9.43 -3.33 -10.35
N ILE A 115 9.24 -4.61 -10.04
CA ILE A 115 10.29 -5.62 -10.02
C ILE A 115 9.81 -6.82 -10.85
N VAL A 116 8.78 -7.51 -10.33
CA VAL A 116 8.01 -8.55 -11.04
C VAL A 116 6.57 -8.09 -11.27
N GLY A 117 5.96 -7.51 -10.23
CA GLY A 117 4.70 -6.78 -10.31
C GLY A 117 4.92 -5.29 -10.02
N VAL A 118 3.83 -4.53 -10.11
CA VAL A 118 3.77 -3.14 -9.65
C VAL A 118 3.62 -3.14 -8.13
N ASN A 119 4.54 -2.50 -7.42
CA ASN A 119 4.52 -2.39 -5.97
C ASN A 119 4.15 -0.97 -5.58
N VAL A 120 3.20 -0.84 -4.65
CA VAL A 120 2.74 0.43 -4.08
C VAL A 120 2.64 0.29 -2.56
N LEU A 121 2.84 1.40 -1.85
CA LEU A 121 2.49 1.49 -0.43
C LEU A 121 1.10 2.09 -0.33
N ILE A 122 0.17 1.35 0.27
CA ILE A 122 -1.19 1.83 0.50
C ILE A 122 -1.41 2.20 1.96
N GLN A 123 -2.29 3.16 2.19
CA GLN A 123 -2.81 3.54 3.50
C GLN A 123 -4.32 3.33 3.54
N ASP A 124 -4.84 2.61 4.54
CA ASP A 124 -6.29 2.44 4.73
C ASP A 124 -6.93 3.63 5.47
N LEU A 125 -8.24 3.56 5.71
CA LEU A 125 -9.01 4.61 6.38
C LEU A 125 -8.60 4.83 7.86
N ASN A 126 -8.07 3.81 8.53
CA ASN A 126 -7.55 3.93 9.90
C ASN A 126 -6.14 4.55 9.93
N GLY A 127 -5.52 4.73 8.77
CA GLY A 127 -4.17 5.23 8.62
C GLY A 127 -3.10 4.16 8.74
N ASP A 128 -3.47 2.88 8.84
CA ASP A 128 -2.57 1.75 8.74
C ASP A 128 -2.00 1.67 7.33
N VAL A 129 -0.75 1.23 7.19
CA VAL A 129 -0.07 1.12 5.89
C VAL A 129 0.36 -0.29 5.57
N GLU A 130 0.24 -0.68 4.30
CA GLU A 130 0.65 -2.00 3.84
C GLU A 130 1.22 -1.95 2.44
N GLU A 131 2.23 -2.77 2.18
CA GLU A 131 2.80 -2.95 0.84
C GLU A 131 1.84 -3.79 0.01
N LEU A 132 1.54 -3.35 -1.21
CA LEU A 132 0.70 -4.05 -2.18
C LEU A 132 1.52 -4.35 -3.44
N ALA A 133 1.58 -5.61 -3.80
CA ALA A 133 2.18 -6.10 -5.05
C ALA A 133 1.08 -6.59 -6.01
N ILE A 134 0.97 -5.92 -7.15
CA ILE A 134 0.02 -6.23 -8.23
C ILE A 134 0.77 -6.95 -9.35
N TYR A 135 0.49 -8.23 -9.53
CA TYR A 135 1.11 -9.09 -10.53
C TYR A 135 0.34 -9.07 -11.84
N ASN A 136 0.97 -9.59 -12.90
CA ASN A 136 0.38 -9.72 -14.24
C ASN A 136 -0.14 -8.41 -14.83
N PHE A 137 0.31 -7.28 -14.29
CA PHE A 137 -0.07 -5.95 -14.73
C PHE A 137 0.66 -5.65 -16.05
N ARG A 138 -0.06 -5.67 -17.18
CA ARG A 138 0.54 -5.64 -18.52
C ARG A 138 1.08 -4.28 -18.96
N TYR A 139 1.03 -3.26 -18.11
CA TYR A 139 1.54 -1.93 -18.44
C TYR A 139 3.02 -1.83 -18.11
N LYS A 140 3.78 -1.24 -19.04
CA LYS A 140 5.20 -0.95 -18.83
C LYS A 140 5.36 0.14 -17.75
N LEU A 141 6.47 0.05 -17.01
CA LEU A 141 6.85 0.94 -15.91
C LEU A 141 6.84 2.43 -16.26
N ASP A 142 7.22 2.77 -17.48
CA ASP A 142 7.23 4.11 -18.08
C ASP A 142 5.82 4.70 -18.28
N LYS A 143 4.78 3.97 -17.88
CA LYS A 143 3.37 4.40 -17.93
C LYS A 143 2.66 4.25 -16.59
N LEU A 144 3.37 4.19 -15.47
CA LEU A 144 2.74 4.19 -14.13
C LEU A 144 2.30 5.59 -13.65
N ASP A 145 2.39 6.61 -14.52
CA ASP A 145 2.04 8.02 -14.22
C ASP A 145 0.63 8.25 -13.67
N TRP A 146 -0.26 7.25 -13.73
CA TRP A 146 -1.62 7.31 -13.20
C TRP A 146 -1.76 6.70 -11.79
N ILE A 147 -0.75 5.96 -11.31
CA ILE A 147 -0.66 5.48 -9.93
C ILE A 147 0.32 6.38 -9.16
N ASN A 148 -0.16 7.50 -8.64
CA ASN A 148 0.64 8.42 -7.86
C ASN A 148 0.21 8.41 -6.40
N PRO A 149 1.04 8.95 -5.47
CA PRO A 149 0.56 9.31 -4.15
C PRO A 149 -0.76 10.09 -4.23
N GLY A 150 -1.79 9.60 -3.55
CA GLY A 150 -3.15 10.10 -3.62
C GLY A 150 -4.14 9.25 -4.39
N THR A 151 -3.67 8.36 -5.27
CA THR A 151 -4.55 7.47 -6.04
C THR A 151 -5.31 6.55 -5.07
N ILE A 152 -6.63 6.51 -5.22
CA ILE A 152 -7.52 5.69 -4.40
C ILE A 152 -7.72 4.34 -5.08
N LEU A 153 -7.63 3.27 -4.29
CA LEU A 153 -7.72 1.90 -4.74
C LEU A 153 -8.79 1.14 -3.95
N LEU A 154 -9.56 0.31 -4.65
CA LEU A 154 -10.33 -0.77 -4.04
C LEU A 154 -9.73 -2.09 -4.47
N ILE A 155 -9.47 -2.94 -3.49
CA ILE A 155 -8.78 -4.21 -3.66
C ILE A 155 -9.75 -5.32 -3.27
N LYS A 156 -10.19 -6.10 -4.26
CA LYS A 156 -11.11 -7.20 -4.06
C LYS A 156 -10.35 -8.40 -3.50
N GLU A 157 -10.96 -9.06 -2.50
CA GLU A 157 -10.47 -10.28 -1.84
C GLU A 157 -8.97 -10.26 -1.52
N PRO A 158 -8.49 -9.24 -0.79
CA PRO A 158 -7.07 -9.00 -0.60
C PRO A 158 -6.36 -10.20 0.07
N TRP A 159 -5.26 -10.65 -0.54
CA TRP A 159 -4.43 -11.73 -0.01
C TRP A 159 -3.25 -11.17 0.77
N LEU A 160 -3.31 -11.26 2.09
CA LEU A 160 -2.18 -10.91 2.96
C LEU A 160 -1.32 -12.15 3.19
N ARG A 161 -0.04 -12.09 2.80
CA ARG A 161 0.89 -13.23 2.89
C ARG A 161 2.33 -12.80 3.12
N TYR A 162 3.16 -13.75 3.55
CA TYR A 162 4.61 -13.57 3.59
C TYR A 162 5.20 -13.73 2.18
N GLY A 163 6.04 -12.77 1.78
CA GLY A 163 6.80 -12.85 0.53
C GLY A 163 7.91 -13.89 0.64
N SER A 164 8.36 -14.47 -0.48
CA SER A 164 9.42 -15.50 -0.48
C SER A 164 10.73 -15.03 0.16
N GLN A 165 11.04 -13.74 0.05
CA GLN A 165 12.24 -13.11 0.63
C GLN A 165 11.91 -12.10 1.74
N SER A 166 10.64 -11.93 2.08
CA SER A 166 10.20 -10.94 3.07
C SER A 166 9.68 -11.60 4.33
N LYS A 167 10.26 -11.22 5.46
CA LYS A 167 9.75 -11.55 6.79
C LYS A 167 8.53 -10.71 7.18
N THR A 168 8.26 -9.64 6.46
CA THR A 168 7.07 -8.81 6.65
C THR A 168 5.97 -9.24 5.69
N PRO A 169 4.71 -9.37 6.17
CA PRO A 169 3.61 -9.63 5.28
C PRO A 169 3.36 -8.43 4.36
N SER A 170 2.81 -8.72 3.19
CA SER A 170 2.38 -7.76 2.17
C SER A 170 1.12 -8.28 1.50
N LEU A 171 0.36 -7.36 0.92
CA LEU A 171 -0.78 -7.66 0.08
C LEU A 171 -0.31 -8.11 -1.30
N ARG A 172 -0.94 -9.17 -1.79
CA ARG A 172 -0.70 -9.73 -3.11
C ARG A 172 -2.00 -9.74 -3.91
N ILE A 173 -1.92 -9.30 -5.15
CA ILE A 173 -2.99 -9.45 -6.14
C ILE A 173 -2.42 -10.11 -7.38
N ASP A 174 -2.98 -11.27 -7.75
CA ASP A 174 -2.54 -12.01 -8.93
C ASP A 174 -3.24 -11.54 -10.21
N SER A 175 -4.49 -11.07 -10.11
CA SER A 175 -5.23 -10.53 -11.24
C SER A 175 -5.40 -9.02 -11.16
N PRO A 176 -4.89 -8.24 -12.13
CA PRO A 176 -5.14 -6.80 -12.22
C PRO A 176 -6.61 -6.39 -12.17
N SER A 177 -7.54 -7.27 -12.57
CA SER A 177 -8.99 -7.03 -12.52
C SER A 177 -9.53 -6.85 -11.10
N ASP A 178 -8.77 -7.30 -10.09
CA ASP A 178 -9.17 -7.25 -8.69
C ASP A 178 -8.80 -5.93 -8.01
N VAL A 179 -8.16 -5.02 -8.75
CA VAL A 179 -7.88 -3.65 -8.33
C VAL A 179 -8.72 -2.70 -9.16
N ILE A 180 -9.53 -1.90 -8.47
CA ILE A 180 -10.32 -0.82 -9.06
C ILE A 180 -9.67 0.49 -8.64
N PHE A 181 -9.30 1.30 -9.63
CA PHE A 181 -8.75 2.63 -9.41
C PHE A 181 -9.90 3.62 -9.41
N VAL A 182 -10.00 4.37 -8.32
CA VAL A 182 -11.09 5.31 -8.11
C VAL A 182 -10.58 6.71 -8.39
N ASP A 183 -11.31 7.43 -9.24
CA ASP A 183 -11.07 8.86 -9.43
C ASP A 183 -11.44 9.59 -8.13
N SER A 184 -10.51 10.35 -7.57
CA SER A 184 -10.75 11.13 -6.34
C SER A 184 -11.80 12.23 -6.53
N THR A 185 -12.18 12.53 -7.77
CA THR A 185 -13.27 13.46 -8.11
C THR A 185 -14.63 12.79 -8.23
N ASP A 186 -14.71 11.45 -8.29
CA ASP A 186 -15.96 10.70 -8.35
C ASP A 186 -16.55 10.50 -6.94
N LEU A 187 -17.05 11.61 -6.39
CA LEU A 187 -17.66 11.65 -5.06
C LEU A 187 -18.90 10.76 -4.97
N GLU A 188 -19.67 10.63 -6.06
CA GLU A 188 -20.87 9.79 -6.07
C GLU A 188 -20.52 8.31 -5.94
N PHE A 189 -19.47 7.85 -6.62
CA PHE A 189 -18.97 6.50 -6.45
C PHE A 189 -18.43 6.26 -5.03
N LEU A 190 -17.64 7.19 -4.50
CA LEU A 190 -17.12 7.12 -3.13
C LEU A 190 -18.27 7.03 -2.11
N GLU A 191 -19.28 7.90 -2.20
CA GLU A 191 -20.45 7.89 -1.32
C GLU A 191 -21.25 6.57 -1.38
N LYS A 192 -21.28 5.89 -2.53
CA LYS A 192 -21.97 4.59 -2.67
C LYS A 192 -21.23 3.44 -2.01
N ILE A 193 -19.90 3.50 -1.94
CA ILE A 193 -19.08 2.37 -1.47
C ILE A 193 -18.73 2.46 0.02
N GLY A 194 -18.86 3.61 0.68
CA GLY A 194 -18.47 3.78 2.09
C GLY A 194 -19.32 4.75 2.89
N ASP A 195 -19.13 4.73 4.21
CA ASP A 195 -19.74 5.69 5.13
C ASP A 195 -19.22 7.10 4.82
N VAL A 196 -20.12 8.00 4.44
CA VAL A 196 -19.81 9.33 3.87
C VAL A 196 -18.87 10.15 4.77
N GLU A 197 -18.93 9.95 6.08
CA GLU A 197 -18.06 10.62 7.06
C GLU A 197 -16.59 10.18 6.98
N GLU A 198 -16.32 8.87 6.86
CA GLU A 198 -14.94 8.34 6.80
C GLU A 198 -14.26 8.76 5.49
N LEU A 199 -15.03 8.84 4.41
CA LEU A 199 -14.58 9.28 3.08
C LEU A 199 -14.38 10.80 2.99
N ALA A 200 -15.23 11.59 3.65
CA ALA A 200 -15.07 13.04 3.72
C ALA A 200 -13.80 13.43 4.51
N ILE A 201 -13.51 12.73 5.62
CA ILE A 201 -12.26 12.90 6.38
C ILE A 201 -11.05 12.53 5.52
N TYR A 202 -11.14 11.46 4.75
CA TYR A 202 -10.06 10.98 3.90
C TYR A 202 -9.76 11.93 2.73
N ASN A 203 -10.79 12.42 2.03
CA ASN A 203 -10.64 13.44 0.99
C ASN A 203 -10.17 14.79 1.55
N PHE A 204 -10.61 15.15 2.76
CA PHE A 204 -10.16 16.37 3.45
C PHE A 204 -8.68 16.29 3.86
N ARG A 205 -8.25 15.14 4.41
CA ARG A 205 -6.86 14.90 4.80
C ARG A 205 -5.94 14.86 3.59
N TYR A 206 -6.38 14.26 2.47
CA TYR A 206 -5.67 14.34 1.19
C TYR A 206 -5.51 15.78 0.69
N LYS A 207 -6.54 16.63 0.82
CA LYS A 207 -6.44 18.05 0.47
C LYS A 207 -5.45 18.81 1.35
N ILE A 208 -5.39 18.51 2.66
CA ILE A 208 -4.39 19.08 3.60
C ILE A 208 -2.97 18.59 3.28
N ASP A 209 -2.78 17.29 3.03
CA ASP A 209 -1.45 16.75 2.73
C ASP A 209 -0.92 17.25 1.37
N LYS A 210 -1.81 17.64 0.43
CA LYS A 210 -1.45 18.41 -0.78
C LYS A 210 -1.11 19.88 -0.49
N LEU A 211 -1.63 20.46 0.59
CA LEU A 211 -1.33 21.84 1.00
C LEU A 211 0.06 21.95 1.66
N ASP A 212 0.60 20.89 2.24
CA ASP A 212 2.01 20.83 2.65
C ASP A 212 2.98 20.98 1.45
N TRP A 213 2.47 20.86 0.22
CA TRP A 213 3.22 21.07 -1.02
C TRP A 213 2.96 22.46 -1.64
N ILE A 214 2.18 23.32 -0.96
CA ILE A 214 1.92 24.72 -1.32
C ILE A 214 2.69 25.64 -0.37
N ASN A 215 3.22 26.73 -0.92
CA ASN A 215 4.16 27.68 -0.32
C ASN A 215 3.98 27.96 1.19
N PRO A 216 5.10 28.11 1.95
CA PRO A 216 5.03 28.66 3.30
C PRO A 216 4.39 30.06 3.26
N GLY A 217 3.19 30.20 3.82
CA GLY A 217 2.43 31.45 3.82
C GLY A 217 0.91 31.31 3.78
N THR A 218 0.37 30.13 3.47
CA THR A 218 -1.08 29.88 3.47
C THR A 218 -1.60 29.71 4.90
N PHE A 219 -2.60 30.49 5.32
CA PHE A 219 -3.20 30.41 6.66
C PHE A 219 -4.53 29.65 6.63
N LEU A 220 -4.72 28.73 7.58
CA LEU A 220 -6.00 28.06 7.80
C LEU A 220 -6.75 28.78 8.93
N LEU A 221 -7.95 29.26 8.64
CA LEU A 221 -8.86 29.79 9.64
C LEU A 221 -9.82 28.68 10.08
N ILE A 222 -9.66 28.22 11.32
CA ILE A 222 -10.50 27.17 11.89
C ILE A 222 -11.54 27.83 12.79
N LYS A 223 -12.82 27.58 12.51
CA LYS A 223 -13.93 27.99 13.38
C LYS A 223 -13.90 27.14 14.65
N GLU A 224 -13.79 27.81 15.79
CA GLU A 224 -13.83 27.24 17.15
C GLU A 224 -12.82 26.11 17.42
N PRO A 225 -11.51 26.37 17.39
CA PRO A 225 -10.51 25.35 17.71
C PRO A 225 -10.50 25.05 19.21
N TRP A 226 -10.58 23.76 19.58
CA TRP A 226 -10.24 23.31 20.94
C TRP A 226 -9.07 22.33 20.93
N LEU A 227 -8.12 22.57 21.83
CA LEU A 227 -6.93 21.74 22.02
C LEU A 227 -7.25 20.59 22.97
N ARG A 228 -7.06 19.35 22.51
CA ARG A 228 -7.16 18.18 23.38
C ARG A 228 -5.76 17.72 23.79
N TYR A 229 -5.52 17.69 25.10
CA TYR A 229 -4.33 17.05 25.67
C TYR A 229 -4.59 15.56 25.80
N GLY A 230 -3.92 14.76 24.97
CA GLY A 230 -3.93 13.31 25.11
C GLY A 230 -3.06 12.90 26.29
N SER A 231 -3.54 11.97 27.13
CA SER A 231 -2.83 11.50 28.34
C SER A 231 -1.44 10.88 28.07
N GLN A 232 -1.12 10.61 26.80
CA GLN A 232 0.12 9.96 26.34
C GLN A 232 0.93 10.81 25.34
N ARG A 233 0.50 12.04 25.02
CA ARG A 233 1.21 12.92 24.04
C ARG A 233 1.66 14.22 24.72
N LYS A 234 2.93 14.58 24.55
CA LYS A 234 3.51 15.82 25.10
C LYS A 234 3.12 17.09 24.33
N THR A 235 2.51 16.95 23.15
CA THR A 235 2.06 18.07 22.32
C THR A 235 0.53 18.01 22.13
N PRO A 236 -0.19 19.13 22.29
CA PRO A 236 -1.61 19.17 21.98
C PRO A 236 -1.80 19.02 20.48
N SER A 237 -2.75 18.18 20.07
CA SER A 237 -3.13 18.02 18.67
C SER A 237 -4.39 18.82 18.39
N LEU A 238 -4.34 19.64 17.36
CA LEU A 238 -5.50 20.35 16.83
C LEU A 238 -6.44 19.32 16.17
N ARG A 239 -7.72 19.35 16.54
CA ARG A 239 -8.74 18.50 15.94
C ARG A 239 -9.76 19.38 15.25
N ILE A 240 -10.20 18.95 14.09
CA ILE A 240 -11.23 19.58 13.27
C ILE A 240 -12.31 18.52 13.11
N ASP A 241 -13.47 18.78 13.67
CA ASP A 241 -14.55 17.78 13.74
C ASP A 241 -15.41 17.79 12.46
N SER A 242 -15.38 18.87 11.66
CA SER A 242 -16.03 18.94 10.35
C SER A 242 -15.20 19.71 9.30
N PRO A 243 -15.18 19.28 8.02
CA PRO A 243 -14.58 20.04 6.92
C PRO A 243 -15.16 21.45 6.73
N SER A 244 -16.41 21.68 7.16
CA SER A 244 -17.06 23.00 7.11
C SER A 244 -16.45 24.03 8.07
N ASP A 245 -15.65 23.58 9.03
CA ASP A 245 -15.09 24.42 10.07
C ASP A 245 -13.76 25.03 9.65
N VAL A 246 -13.30 24.78 8.42
CA VAL A 246 -12.03 25.26 7.89
C VAL A 246 -12.26 26.19 6.72
N ILE A 247 -11.77 27.43 6.88
CA ILE A 247 -11.82 28.48 5.86
C ILE A 247 -10.39 28.68 5.37
N PHE A 248 -10.19 28.57 4.06
CA PHE A 248 -8.94 28.93 3.39
C PHE A 248 -8.89 30.45 3.22
N VAL A 249 -7.79 31.04 3.66
CA VAL A 249 -7.53 32.48 3.46
C VAL A 249 -6.23 32.62 2.69
N ASP A 250 -6.35 33.14 1.47
CA ASP A 250 -5.23 33.53 0.60
C ASP A 250 -4.53 34.80 1.11
#